data_AF-A0A7J4R543-F1
#
_entry.id   AF-A0A7J4R543-F1
#
_cell.length_a   1.000
_cell.length_b   1.000
_cell.length_c   1.000
_cell.angle_alpha   90.00
_cell.angle_beta   90.00
_cell.angle_gamma   90.00
#
_symmetry.space_group_name_H-M   'P 1'
#
loop_
_entity.id
_entity.type
_entity.pdbx_description
1 polymer ?
#
loop_
_entity_poly.entity_id
_entity_poly.type
_entity_poly.pdbx_seq_one_letter_code
_entity_poly.pdbx_strand_id
1 'polypeptide(L)'
;TNDYFGPAIFEYYATGKTIPKHAKYGVVSLIGVMTSLSAYFVWAVSTRGTGTLADPSTWNGADPGFGAGTVLMVGLIGIWYVGFRVPTRN
;
A
#
# COMPACT_ATOMS: atom_id res chain seq x y z
N THR A 1 -31.71 21.27 10.67
CA THR A 1 -30.48 20.60 10.21
C THR A 1 -30.57 20.49 8.70
N ASN A 2 -29.48 20.55 7.95
CA ASN A 2 -29.55 20.44 6.49
C ASN A 2 -30.01 19.03 6.07
N ASP A 3 -31.07 18.88 5.30
CA ASP A 3 -31.64 17.56 4.98
C ASP A 3 -30.69 16.68 4.14
N TYR A 4 -29.83 17.31 3.34
CA TYR A 4 -28.89 16.59 2.46
C TYR A 4 -27.66 16.04 3.17
N PHE A 5 -27.13 16.75 4.17
CA PHE A 5 -25.85 16.42 4.82
C PHE A 5 -25.98 16.15 6.32
N GLY A 6 -27.07 16.58 6.95
CA GLY A 6 -27.33 16.42 8.38
C GLY A 6 -27.30 14.95 8.84
N PRO A 7 -28.01 14.04 8.17
CA PRO A 7 -27.97 12.61 8.50
C PRO A 7 -26.56 12.00 8.35
N ALA A 8 -25.86 12.31 7.25
CA ALA A 8 -24.52 11.78 6.98
C ALA A 8 -23.45 12.27 7.96
N ILE A 9 -23.52 13.56 8.36
CA ILE A 9 -22.65 14.15 9.37
C ILE A 9 -22.96 13.56 10.76
N PHE A 10 -24.23 13.44 11.12
CA PHE A 10 -24.62 12.83 12.40
C PHE A 10 -24.13 11.39 12.49
N GLU A 11 -24.31 10.59 11.44
CA GLU A 11 -23.83 9.21 11.41
C GLU A 11 -22.30 9.12 11.47
N TYR A 12 -21.56 10.06 10.88
CA TYR A 12 -20.10 10.14 11.03
C TYR A 12 -19.68 10.33 12.49
N TYR A 13 -20.31 11.27 13.20
CA TYR A 13 -19.98 11.53 14.61
C TYR A 13 -20.55 10.48 15.57
N ALA A 14 -21.68 9.85 15.25
CA ALA A 14 -22.33 8.87 16.11
C ALA A 14 -21.71 7.47 16.03
N THR A 15 -21.15 7.07 14.88
CA THR A 15 -20.63 5.69 14.69
C THR A 15 -19.17 5.52 15.04
N GLY A 16 -18.38 6.59 15.14
CA GLY A 16 -16.94 6.54 15.42
C GLY A 16 -16.11 5.80 14.35
N LYS A 17 -16.71 5.46 13.20
CA LYS A 17 -16.07 4.73 12.09
C LYS A 17 -15.62 5.74 11.04
N THR A 18 -14.34 5.69 10.67
CA THR A 18 -13.70 6.73 9.87
C THR A 18 -13.80 6.52 8.36
N ILE A 19 -13.81 5.27 7.87
CA ILE A 19 -13.68 4.98 6.42
C ILE A 19 -14.82 4.07 5.90
N PRO A 20 -15.51 4.43 4.80
CA PRO A 20 -16.43 3.56 4.08
C PRO A 20 -15.73 2.35 3.46
N LYS A 21 -16.40 1.20 3.41
CA LYS A 21 -15.81 -0.08 2.94
C LYS A 21 -15.22 0.01 1.53
N HIS A 22 -15.90 0.64 0.58
CA HIS A 22 -15.38 0.82 -0.80
C HIS A 22 -14.09 1.67 -0.83
N ALA A 23 -14.04 2.74 -0.04
CA ALA A 23 -12.88 3.61 0.04
C ALA A 23 -11.69 2.88 0.68
N LYS A 24 -11.92 2.04 1.70
CA LYS A 24 -10.86 1.21 2.30
C LYS A 24 -10.22 0.31 1.26
N TYR A 25 -11.00 -0.39 0.44
CA TYR A 25 -10.44 -1.25 -0.60
C TYR A 25 -9.61 -0.46 -1.61
N GLY A 26 -10.03 0.77 -1.97
CA GLY A 26 -9.25 1.66 -2.83
C GLY A 26 -7.91 2.08 -2.21
N VAL A 27 -7.87 2.40 -0.92
CA VAL A 27 -6.62 2.74 -0.22
C VAL A 27 -5.68 1.54 -0.17
N VAL A 28 -6.19 0.37 0.19
CA VAL A 28 -5.39 -0.86 0.27
C VAL A 28 -4.83 -1.25 -1.10
N SER A 29 -5.64 -1.16 -2.17
CA SER A 29 -5.18 -1.46 -3.52
C SER A 29 -4.12 -0.47 -4.00
N LEU A 30 -4.28 0.82 -3.70
CA LEU A 30 -3.31 1.85 -4.05
C LEU A 30 -1.96 1.63 -3.34
N ILE A 31 -1.98 1.28 -2.05
CA ILE A 31 -0.75 0.92 -1.33
C ILE A 31 -0.07 -0.26 -2.04
N GLY A 32 -0.81 -1.32 -2.36
CA GLY A 32 -0.27 -2.48 -3.08
C GLY A 32 0.38 -2.13 -4.42
N VAL A 33 -0.28 -1.32 -5.25
CA VAL A 33 0.24 -0.88 -6.54
C VAL A 33 1.51 -0.04 -6.36
N MET A 34 1.47 0.96 -5.49
CA MET A 34 2.60 1.88 -5.30
C MET A 34 3.81 1.18 -4.68
N THR A 35 3.59 0.30 -3.70
CA THR A 35 4.65 -0.53 -3.12
C THR A 35 5.27 -1.44 -4.17
N SER A 36 4.45 -2.11 -4.99
CA SER A 36 4.96 -3.06 -6.00
C SER A 36 5.80 -2.35 -7.05
N LEU A 37 5.33 -1.20 -7.56
CA LEU A 37 6.09 -0.38 -8.50
C LEU A 37 7.40 0.11 -7.88
N SER A 38 7.34 0.63 -6.65
CA SER A 38 8.52 1.13 -5.94
C SER A 38 9.56 0.03 -5.71
N ALA A 39 9.13 -1.14 -5.23
CA ALA A 39 10.01 -2.27 -5.01
C ALA A 39 10.64 -2.75 -6.32
N TYR A 40 9.87 -2.80 -7.41
CA TYR A 40 10.38 -3.17 -8.74
C TYR A 40 11.44 -2.20 -9.23
N PHE A 41 11.23 -0.87 -9.14
CA PHE A 41 12.22 0.10 -9.58
C PHE A 41 13.49 0.06 -8.73
N VAL A 42 13.35 -0.04 -7.41
CA VAL A 42 14.52 -0.17 -6.51
C VAL A 42 15.31 -1.43 -6.84
N TRP A 43 14.64 -2.57 -7.03
CA TRP A 43 15.29 -3.82 -7.42
C TRP A 43 15.93 -3.71 -8.81
N ALA A 44 15.24 -3.15 -9.79
CA ALA A 44 15.70 -3.08 -11.18
C ALA A 44 16.98 -2.24 -11.31
N VAL A 45 17.10 -1.17 -10.51
CA VAL A 45 18.29 -0.30 -10.52
C VAL A 45 19.36 -0.81 -9.56
N SER A 46 18.98 -1.16 -8.33
CA SER A 46 19.94 -1.37 -7.24
C SER A 46 20.39 -2.81 -7.10
N THR A 47 19.60 -3.79 -7.55
CA THR A 47 19.89 -5.22 -7.40
C THR A 47 20.18 -5.89 -8.73
N ARG A 48 19.31 -5.74 -9.72
CA ARG A 48 19.54 -6.30 -11.05
C ARG A 48 20.67 -5.59 -11.78
N GLY A 49 20.68 -4.25 -11.74
CA GLY A 49 21.61 -3.43 -12.51
C GLY A 49 21.47 -3.70 -14.02
N THR A 50 22.59 -4.03 -14.66
CA THR A 50 22.66 -4.37 -16.09
C THR A 50 22.47 -5.87 -16.36
N GLY A 51 22.27 -6.68 -15.32
CA GLY A 51 22.05 -8.12 -15.43
C GLY A 51 20.74 -8.48 -16.13
N THR A 52 20.64 -9.73 -16.57
CA THR A 52 19.44 -10.25 -17.24
C THR A 52 18.37 -10.63 -16.22
N LEU A 53 17.08 -10.44 -16.58
CA LEU A 53 15.96 -10.70 -15.68
C LEU A 53 15.87 -12.18 -15.26
N ALA A 54 16.20 -13.08 -16.19
CA ALA A 54 16.03 -14.53 -16.05
C ALA A 54 17.22 -15.25 -15.41
N ASP A 55 18.35 -14.56 -15.23
CA ASP A 55 19.56 -15.15 -14.65
C ASP A 55 20.07 -14.31 -13.46
N PRO A 56 19.71 -14.69 -12.21
CA PRO A 56 20.16 -14.01 -11.01
C PRO A 56 21.69 -13.97 -10.83
N SER A 57 22.42 -14.91 -11.42
CA SER A 57 23.89 -14.91 -11.35
C SER A 57 24.53 -13.75 -12.10
N THR A 58 23.78 -13.14 -13.04
CA THR A 58 24.22 -11.98 -13.83
C THR A 58 23.93 -10.64 -13.17
N TRP A 59 23.21 -10.64 -12.03
CA TRP A 59 22.85 -9.41 -11.32
C TRP A 59 24.07 -8.81 -10.66
N ASN A 60 24.34 -7.55 -10.98
CA ASN A 60 25.55 -6.84 -10.59
C ASN A 60 25.24 -5.52 -9.88
N GLY A 61 24.02 -5.35 -9.38
CA GLY A 61 23.62 -4.18 -8.62
C GLY A 61 24.36 -4.07 -7.28
N ALA A 62 24.52 -2.84 -6.79
CA ALA A 62 25.23 -2.56 -5.54
C ALA A 62 24.49 -3.06 -4.27
N ASP A 63 23.17 -3.21 -4.34
CA ASP A 63 22.32 -3.72 -3.26
C ASP A 63 21.87 -5.16 -3.54
N PRO A 64 22.19 -6.14 -2.67
CA PRO A 64 21.71 -7.53 -2.80
C PRO A 64 20.18 -7.71 -2.78
N GLY A 65 19.41 -6.65 -2.52
CA GLY A 65 17.95 -6.68 -2.50
C GLY A 65 17.33 -6.17 -1.20
N PHE A 66 18.12 -5.61 -0.28
CA PHE A 66 17.61 -5.08 0.98
C PHE A 66 16.69 -3.87 0.77
N GLY A 67 17.00 -3.02 -0.21
CA GLY A 67 16.17 -1.87 -0.55
C GLY A 67 14.78 -2.29 -1.01
N ALA A 68 14.71 -3.16 -2.02
CA ALA A 68 13.45 -3.66 -2.54
C ALA A 68 12.67 -4.48 -1.50
N GLY A 69 13.38 -5.32 -0.72
CA GLY A 69 12.78 -6.11 0.37
C GLY A 69 12.17 -5.24 1.46
N THR A 70 12.82 -4.14 1.85
CA THR A 70 12.31 -3.20 2.85
C THR A 70 11.03 -2.52 2.37
N VAL A 71 10.99 -2.08 1.10
CA VAL A 71 9.79 -1.47 0.51
C VAL A 71 8.62 -2.43 0.57
N LEU A 72 8.81 -3.70 0.17
CA LEU A 72 7.76 -4.72 0.25
C LEU A 72 7.28 -4.95 1.68
N MET A 73 8.21 -5.06 2.64
CA MET A 73 7.87 -5.27 4.05
C MET A 73 7.01 -4.13 4.61
N VAL A 74 7.42 -2.88 4.38
CA VAL A 74 6.68 -1.70 4.85
C VAL A 74 5.31 -1.60 4.17
N GLY A 75 5.23 -1.88 2.86
CA GLY A 75 3.94 -1.89 2.15
C GLY A 75 2.98 -2.96 2.66
N LEU A 76 3.47 -4.16 2.99
CA LEU A 76 2.67 -5.21 3.62
C LEU A 76 2.15 -4.79 5.00
N ILE A 77 3.00 -4.14 5.81
CA ILE A 77 2.57 -3.58 7.10
C ILE A 77 1.48 -2.52 6.89
N GLY A 78 1.63 -1.65 5.89
CA GLY A 78 0.63 -0.64 5.53
C GLY A 78 -0.71 -1.25 5.13
N ILE A 79 -0.69 -2.27 4.26
CA ILE A 79 -1.89 -3.03 3.86
C ILE A 79 -2.56 -3.69 5.07
N TRP A 80 -1.77 -4.35 5.92
CA TRP A 80 -2.30 -5.00 7.13
C TRP A 80 -2.94 -3.99 8.07
N TYR A 81 -2.26 -2.87 8.33
CA TYR A 81 -2.74 -1.83 9.23
C TYR A 81 -4.06 -1.23 8.73
N VAL A 82 -4.12 -0.79 7.48
CA VAL A 82 -5.33 -0.18 6.91
C VAL A 82 -6.44 -1.22 6.76
N GLY A 83 -6.12 -2.45 6.32
CA GLY A 83 -7.09 -3.51 6.12
C GLY A 83 -7.80 -3.94 7.42
N PHE A 84 -7.00 -4.28 8.43
CA PHE A 84 -7.49 -4.94 9.65
C PHE A 84 -7.65 -4.01 10.85
N ARG A 85 -6.75 -3.02 11.03
CA ARG A 85 -6.73 -2.20 12.25
C ARG A 85 -7.67 -1.00 12.18
N VAL A 86 -7.88 -0.42 10.99
CA VAL A 86 -8.73 0.77 10.83
C VAL A 86 -10.22 0.36 10.86
N PRO A 87 -11.07 0.97 11.71
CA PRO A 87 -12.51 0.70 11.72
C PRO A 87 -13.19 1.09 10.41
N THR A 88 -14.02 0.19 9.87
CA THR A 88 -14.79 0.43 8.64
C THR A 88 -16.28 0.52 8.89
N ARG A 89 -16.95 1.45 8.19
CA ARG A 89 -18.41 1.45 8.05
C ARG A 89 -18.81 0.81 6.72
N ASN A 90 -19.93 0.09 6.74
CA ASN A 90 -20.48 -0.55 5.55
C ASN A 90 -21.03 0.50 4.59
#